data_AF-A0A2J6XKZ3-F1
#
_entry.id   AF-A0A2J6XKZ3-F1
#
_cell.length_a   1.000
_cell.length_b   1.000
_cell.length_c   1.000
_cell.angle_alpha   90.00
_cell.angle_beta   90.00
_cell.angle_gamma   90.00
#
_symmetry.space_group_name_H-M   'P 1'
#
loop_
_entity.id
_entity.type
_entity.pdbx_description
1 polymer ?
#
loop_
_entity_poly.entity_id
_entity_poly.type
_entity_poly.pdbx_seq_one_letter_code
_entity_poly.pdbx_strand_id
1 'polypeptide(L)'
;MGKLKLEVESTKSKSGLHAMRKMIVVFKKGKEEIINEPAEEGKGTYKTGKSGYVNLNLEPNEYAVHIVLVRNLKNRVKGRFKVYNHEGQEMLEVKYEKLKIRRSWGDKSLSWLIDKSIELIGLSNYVRHKNYGTGHTVKPS
;
A
#
# COMPACT_ATOMS: atom_id res chain seq x y z
N MET A 1 -6.60 2.01 -21.49
CA MET A 1 -6.93 2.09 -20.05
C MET A 1 -6.71 0.72 -19.43
N GLY A 2 -5.73 0.59 -18.52
CA GLY A 2 -5.50 -0.65 -17.79
C GLY A 2 -6.50 -0.79 -16.64
N LYS A 3 -7.18 -1.93 -16.54
CA LYS A 3 -7.96 -2.26 -15.34
C LYS A 3 -7.02 -2.79 -14.28
N LEU A 4 -6.92 -2.08 -13.15
CA LEU A 4 -6.09 -2.48 -12.03
C LEU A 4 -6.97 -3.08 -10.93
N LYS A 5 -6.92 -4.40 -10.74
CA LYS A 5 -7.59 -5.09 -9.63
C LYS A 5 -6.65 -5.18 -8.43
N LEU A 6 -7.01 -4.54 -7.32
CA LEU A 6 -6.22 -4.54 -6.09
C LEU A 6 -7.02 -5.10 -4.92
N GLU A 7 -6.32 -5.73 -3.99
CA GLU A 7 -6.89 -6.25 -2.77
C GLU A 7 -7.15 -5.12 -1.76
N VAL A 8 -8.28 -5.20 -1.08
CA VAL A 8 -8.61 -4.34 0.06
C VAL A 8 -9.03 -5.26 1.20
N GLU A 9 -8.41 -5.06 2.36
CA GLU A 9 -8.54 -5.99 3.47
C GLU A 9 -8.42 -5.26 4.81
N SER A 10 -9.28 -5.62 5.75
CA SER A 10 -9.17 -5.21 7.14
C SER A 10 -9.61 -6.38 8.02
N THR A 11 -8.70 -7.36 8.17
CA THR A 11 -8.96 -8.59 8.92
C THR A 11 -8.05 -8.76 10.12
N LYS A 12 -8.50 -9.51 11.13
CA LYS A 12 -7.76 -9.87 12.34
C LYS A 12 -8.00 -11.31 12.77
N SER A 13 -7.04 -11.89 13.48
CA SER A 13 -7.21 -13.21 14.11
C SER A 13 -8.33 -13.15 15.17
N LYS A 14 -8.85 -14.32 15.58
CA LYS A 14 -9.86 -14.40 16.66
C LYS A 14 -9.40 -13.68 17.94
N SER A 15 -8.12 -13.85 18.30
CA SER A 15 -7.49 -13.21 19.46
C SER A 15 -7.13 -11.73 19.23
N GLY A 16 -7.25 -11.23 18.00
CA GLY A 16 -6.81 -9.89 17.62
C GLY A 16 -5.30 -9.69 17.54
N LEU A 17 -4.47 -10.64 17.96
CA LEU A 17 -3.01 -10.50 18.01
C LEU A 17 -2.38 -10.33 16.63
N HIS A 18 -2.98 -10.91 15.59
CA HIS A 18 -2.60 -10.70 14.20
C HIS A 18 -3.63 -9.85 13.48
N ALA A 19 -3.16 -8.96 12.60
CA ALA A 19 -4.02 -8.17 11.75
C ALA A 19 -3.38 -7.93 10.38
N MET A 20 -4.22 -7.94 9.35
CA MET A 20 -3.88 -7.59 7.97
C MET A 20 -4.70 -6.36 7.60
N ARG A 21 -4.03 -5.34 7.08
CA ARG A 21 -4.70 -4.17 6.53
C ARG A 21 -4.14 -3.86 5.14
N LYS A 22 -4.98 -3.98 4.13
CA LYS A 22 -4.71 -3.59 2.74
C LYS A 22 -5.65 -2.46 2.37
N MET A 23 -5.09 -1.37 1.85
CA MET A 23 -5.87 -0.21 1.42
C MET A 23 -5.17 0.47 0.25
N ILE A 24 -5.89 1.35 -0.43
CA ILE A 24 -5.39 2.03 -1.62
C ILE A 24 -5.54 3.53 -1.41
N VAL A 25 -4.52 4.30 -1.78
CA VAL A 25 -4.61 5.75 -1.94
C VAL A 25 -4.52 6.05 -3.43
N VAL A 26 -5.56 6.68 -3.98
CA VAL A 26 -5.59 7.09 -5.39
C VAL A 26 -5.28 8.58 -5.47
N PHE A 27 -4.32 8.92 -6.31
CA PHE A 27 -3.90 10.28 -6.61
C PHE A 27 -4.46 10.68 -7.97
N LYS A 28 -5.49 11.52 -7.93
CA LYS A 28 -6.15 12.10 -9.10
C LYS A 28 -5.76 13.57 -9.24
N LYS A 29 -6.05 14.18 -10.38
CA LYS A 29 -5.77 15.60 -10.61
C LYS A 29 -6.50 16.46 -9.56
N GLY A 30 -5.74 16.99 -8.59
CA GLY A 30 -6.24 17.87 -7.53
C GLY A 30 -7.01 17.18 -6.39
N LYS A 31 -6.98 15.84 -6.29
CA LYS A 31 -7.67 15.11 -5.21
C LYS A 31 -6.99 13.79 -4.88
N GLU A 32 -6.93 13.47 -3.59
CA GLU A 32 -6.60 12.16 -3.07
C GLU A 32 -7.84 11.43 -2.55
N GLU A 33 -7.90 10.11 -2.76
CA GLU A 33 -9.00 9.26 -2.33
C GLU A 33 -8.45 8.01 -1.62
N ILE A 34 -8.98 7.68 -0.44
CA ILE A 34 -8.60 6.48 0.30
C ILE A 34 -9.70 5.43 0.14
N ILE A 35 -9.31 4.24 -0.30
CA ILE A 35 -10.18 3.09 -0.46
C ILE A 35 -9.73 2.02 0.53
N ASN A 36 -10.56 1.75 1.53
CA ASN A 36 -10.29 0.83 2.64
C ASN A 36 -11.40 -0.22 2.85
N GLU A 37 -12.38 -0.23 1.96
CA GLU A 37 -13.49 -1.17 1.92
C GLU A 37 -13.52 -1.85 0.54
N PRO A 38 -13.74 -3.18 0.47
CA PRO A 38 -13.82 -3.89 -0.79
C PRO A 38 -15.12 -3.55 -1.53
N ALA A 39 -15.06 -3.46 -2.86
CA ALA A 39 -16.24 -3.37 -3.71
C ALA A 39 -16.78 -4.76 -4.09
N GLU A 40 -15.89 -5.74 -4.19
CA GLU A 40 -16.18 -7.16 -4.45
C GLU A 40 -15.67 -7.96 -3.26
N GLU A 41 -16.53 -8.63 -2.50
CA GLU A 41 -16.12 -9.44 -1.36
C GLU A 41 -15.23 -10.62 -1.76
N GLY A 42 -14.29 -10.97 -0.89
CA GLY A 42 -13.37 -12.07 -1.10
C GLY A 42 -12.89 -12.68 0.22
N LYS A 43 -11.99 -13.66 0.11
CA LYS A 43 -11.47 -14.36 1.29
C LYS A 43 -10.45 -13.49 2.03
N GLY A 44 -10.61 -13.39 3.35
CA GLY A 44 -9.65 -12.73 4.24
C GLY A 44 -8.43 -13.58 4.56
N THR A 45 -7.31 -12.93 4.82
CA THR A 45 -6.11 -13.53 5.42
C THR A 45 -6.42 -14.07 6.81
N TYR A 46 -7.20 -13.32 7.61
CA TYR A 46 -7.65 -13.73 8.93
C TYR A 46 -9.16 -13.87 9.03
N LYS A 47 -9.62 -14.55 10.09
CA LYS A 47 -11.02 -14.99 10.24
C LYS A 47 -12.04 -13.86 10.35
N THR A 48 -11.69 -12.74 10.98
CA THR A 48 -12.67 -11.69 11.32
C THR A 48 -12.36 -10.41 10.57
N GLY A 49 -13.35 -9.84 9.89
CA GLY A 49 -13.25 -8.56 9.18
C GLY A 49 -13.65 -8.69 7.71
N LYS A 50 -13.41 -7.62 6.95
CA LYS A 50 -13.75 -7.54 5.53
C LYS A 50 -12.51 -7.75 4.68
N SER A 51 -12.69 -8.40 3.54
CA SER A 51 -11.65 -8.63 2.55
C SER A 51 -12.27 -8.72 1.18
N GLY A 52 -11.52 -8.38 0.15
CA GLY A 52 -12.00 -8.44 -1.21
C GLY A 52 -11.14 -7.60 -2.13
N TYR A 53 -11.78 -7.06 -3.16
CA TYR A 53 -11.10 -6.39 -4.25
C TYR A 53 -11.81 -5.10 -4.65
N VAL A 54 -11.02 -4.24 -5.29
CA VAL A 54 -11.49 -3.05 -5.98
C VAL A 54 -10.85 -3.02 -7.37
N ASN A 55 -11.66 -2.69 -8.37
CA ASN A 55 -11.20 -2.45 -9.73
C ASN A 55 -11.05 -0.95 -9.93
N LEU A 56 -9.84 -0.51 -10.30
CA LEU A 56 -9.52 0.88 -10.58
C LEU A 56 -9.33 1.08 -12.08
N ASN A 57 -9.92 2.15 -12.58
CA ASN A 57 -9.61 2.74 -13.87
C ASN A 57 -8.91 4.07 -13.58
N LEU A 58 -7.63 4.15 -13.91
CA LEU A 58 -6.80 5.33 -13.70
C LEU A 58 -6.61 6.05 -15.03
N GLU A 59 -6.66 7.37 -15.00
CA GLU A 59 -6.34 8.23 -16.15
C GLU A 59 -4.83 8.49 -16.27
N PRO A 60 -4.33 8.94 -17.43
CA PRO A 60 -2.94 9.38 -17.55
C PRO A 60 -2.57 10.43 -16.48
N ASN A 61 -1.40 10.26 -15.87
CA ASN A 61 -0.90 11.03 -14.70
C ASN A 61 -1.62 10.77 -13.37
N GLU A 62 -2.50 9.78 -13.30
CA GLU A 62 -3.02 9.27 -12.03
C GLU A 62 -2.20 8.07 -11.54
N TYR A 63 -2.15 7.93 -10.22
CA TYR A 63 -1.41 6.86 -9.56
C TYR A 63 -2.24 6.22 -8.46
N ALA A 64 -2.05 4.92 -8.26
CA ALA A 64 -2.57 4.22 -7.09
C ALA A 64 -1.42 3.74 -6.22
N VAL A 65 -1.48 4.01 -4.92
CA VAL A 65 -0.57 3.45 -3.93
C VAL A 65 -1.31 2.35 -3.18
N HIS A 66 -0.96 1.10 -3.44
CA HIS A 66 -1.45 -0.05 -2.69
C HIS A 66 -0.58 -0.24 -1.44
N ILE A 67 -1.23 -0.22 -0.28
CA ILE A 67 -0.59 -0.24 1.04
C ILE A 67 -0.99 -1.53 1.73
N VAL A 68 -0.01 -2.37 2.02
CA VAL A 68 -0.18 -3.64 2.74
C VAL A 68 0.53 -3.53 4.07
N LEU A 69 -0.20 -3.64 5.18
CA LEU A 69 0.32 -3.62 6.54
C LEU A 69 -0.03 -4.91 7.26
N VAL A 70 0.95 -5.50 7.93
CA VAL A 70 0.79 -6.74 8.70
C VAL A 70 1.29 -6.53 10.11
N ARG A 71 0.43 -6.81 11.09
CA ARG A 71 0.79 -6.85 12.50
C ARG A 71 1.03 -8.29 12.94
N ASN A 72 2.16 -8.52 13.61
CA ASN A 72 2.48 -9.81 14.23
C ASN A 72 2.13 -9.87 15.73
N LEU A 73 2.30 -11.05 16.33
CA LEU A 73 2.07 -11.32 17.76
C LEU A 73 2.84 -10.38 18.70
N LYS A 74 3.98 -9.84 18.27
CA LYS A 74 4.81 -8.91 19.06
C LYS A 74 4.34 -7.45 18.91
N ASN A 75 3.13 -7.22 18.39
CA ASN A 75 2.57 -5.91 18.06
C ASN A 75 3.45 -5.10 17.11
N ARG A 76 4.31 -5.75 16.32
CA ARG A 76 5.17 -5.09 15.33
C ARG A 76 4.46 -5.07 13.98
N VAL A 77 4.41 -3.90 13.37
CA VAL A 77 3.88 -3.71 12.03
C VAL A 77 5.01 -3.73 11.01
N LYS A 78 4.83 -4.53 9.96
CA LYS A 78 5.60 -4.43 8.72
C LYS A 78 4.67 -4.00 7.61
N GLY A 79 5.21 -3.35 6.57
CA GLY A 79 4.41 -2.91 5.45
C GLY A 79 5.14 -2.95 4.12
N ARG A 80 4.34 -2.91 3.06
CA ARG A 80 4.77 -2.68 1.68
C ARG A 80 3.85 -1.64 1.06
N PHE A 81 4.45 -0.74 0.31
CA PHE A 81 3.76 0.27 -0.48
C PHE A 81 4.17 0.07 -1.93
N LYS A 82 3.19 -0.02 -2.82
CA LYS A 82 3.40 -0.28 -4.25
C LYS A 82 2.68 0.80 -5.04
N VAL A 83 3.42 1.53 -5.87
CA VAL A 83 2.86 2.56 -6.76
C VAL A 83 2.54 1.93 -8.10
N TYR A 84 1.32 2.18 -8.60
CA TYR A 84 0.86 1.75 -9.91
C TYR A 84 0.48 2.95 -10.77
N ASN A 85 0.79 2.90 -12.06
CA ASN A 85 0.36 3.89 -13.06
C ASN A 85 -0.97 3.48 -13.73
N HIS A 86 -1.42 4.32 -14.67
CA HIS A 86 -2.65 4.13 -15.45
C HIS A 86 -2.71 2.90 -16.37
N GLU A 87 -1.56 2.28 -16.64
CA GLU A 87 -1.45 1.02 -17.38
C GLU A 87 -1.51 -0.20 -16.44
N GLY A 88 -1.56 0.02 -15.12
CA GLY A 88 -1.49 -1.03 -14.11
C GLY A 88 -0.06 -1.53 -13.85
N GLN A 89 0.97 -0.84 -14.36
CA GLN A 89 2.37 -1.19 -14.13
C GLN A 89 2.80 -0.73 -12.74
N GLU A 90 3.50 -1.61 -12.02
CA GLU A 90 4.13 -1.28 -10.74
C GLU A 90 5.40 -0.46 -11.00
N MET A 91 5.43 0.78 -10.51
CA MET A 91 6.50 1.74 -10.80
C MET A 91 7.51 1.88 -9.64
N LEU A 92 7.08 1.58 -8.43
CA LEU A 92 7.88 1.74 -7.21
C LEU A 92 7.37 0.79 -6.11
N GLU A 93 8.27 0.05 -5.48
CA GLU A 93 7.99 -0.70 -4.24
C GLU A 93 8.85 -0.20 -3.09
N VAL A 94 8.19 0.08 -1.97
CA VAL A 94 8.82 0.54 -0.73
C VAL A 94 8.42 -0.36 0.42
N LYS A 95 9.38 -0.70 1.28
CA LYS A 95 9.19 -1.51 2.48
C LYS A 95 9.15 -0.62 3.71
N TYR A 96 8.21 -0.92 4.60
CA TYR A 96 8.14 -0.38 5.96
C TYR A 96 8.51 -1.49 6.95
N GLU A 97 9.66 -1.37 7.60
CA GLU A 97 10.09 -2.35 8.60
C GLU A 97 10.95 -1.68 9.67
N LYS A 98 10.80 -2.14 10.92
CA LYS A 98 11.53 -1.59 12.08
C LYS A 98 11.40 -0.06 12.17
N LEU A 99 10.20 0.45 11.88
CA LEU A 99 9.88 1.88 11.85
C LEU A 99 10.64 2.68 10.77
N LYS A 100 11.19 2.00 9.76
CA LYS A 100 11.96 2.62 8.66
C LYS A 100 11.28 2.36 7.32
N ILE A 101 11.29 3.37 6.47
CA ILE A 101 10.86 3.31 5.08
C ILE A 101 12.09 3.15 4.20
N ARG A 102 12.09 2.13 3.34
CA ARG A 102 13.21 1.83 2.43
C ARG A 102 12.70 1.46 1.05
N ARG A 103 13.20 2.13 0.01
CA ARG A 103 12.94 1.71 -1.37
C ARG A 103 13.50 0.30 -1.59
N SER A 104 12.66 -0.58 -2.12
CA SER A 104 13.06 -1.93 -2.51
C SER A 104 13.52 -1.91 -3.97
N TRP A 105 12.68 -1.37 -4.86
CA TRP A 105 13.00 -1.20 -6.27
C TRP A 105 12.10 -0.14 -6.94
N GLY A 106 12.45 0.28 -8.15
CA GLY A 106 11.65 1.19 -8.99
C GLY A 106 12.06 2.65 -8.91
N ASP A 107 11.26 3.55 -9.47
CA ASP A 107 11.60 4.97 -9.63
C ASP A 107 11.47 5.74 -8.30
N LYS A 108 12.61 6.27 -7.81
CA LYS A 108 12.66 7.08 -6.59
C LYS A 108 11.97 8.44 -6.74
N SER A 109 11.79 8.94 -7.97
CA SER A 109 11.09 10.20 -8.23
C SER A 109 9.64 10.16 -7.72
N LEU A 110 9.06 8.96 -7.62
CA LEU A 110 7.69 8.71 -7.14
C LEU A 110 7.59 8.59 -5.60
N SER A 111 8.68 8.78 -4.86
CA SER A 111 8.68 8.64 -3.39
C SER A 111 7.74 9.60 -2.66
N TRP A 112 7.42 10.76 -3.25
CA TRP A 112 6.46 11.70 -2.68
C TRP A 112 5.04 11.10 -2.55
N LEU A 113 4.64 10.20 -3.46
CA LEU A 113 3.36 9.47 -3.37
C LEU A 113 3.32 8.59 -2.12
N ILE A 114 4.44 7.98 -1.76
CA ILE A 114 4.59 7.18 -0.55
C ILE A 114 4.50 8.06 0.68
N ASP A 115 5.20 9.20 0.68
CA ASP A 115 5.19 10.13 1.80
C ASP A 115 3.79 10.68 2.07
N LYS A 116 3.09 11.13 1.02
CA LYS A 116 1.72 11.62 1.12
C LYS A 116 0.75 10.52 1.56
N SER A 117 0.94 9.28 1.07
CA SER A 117 0.15 8.13 1.52
C SER A 117 0.35 7.82 3.01
N ILE A 118 1.58 7.89 3.52
CA ILE A 118 1.91 7.69 4.95
C ILE A 118 1.19 8.72 5.82
N GLU A 119 1.15 9.98 5.39
CA GLU A 119 0.43 11.05 6.07
C GLU A 119 -1.07 10.78 6.10
N LEU A 120 -1.66 10.51 4.93
CA LEU A 120 -3.10 10.28 4.78
C LEU A 120 -3.63 9.12 5.64
N ILE A 121 -2.84 8.07 5.82
CA ILE A 121 -3.23 6.92 6.65
C ILE A 121 -2.84 7.06 8.13
N GLY A 122 -2.24 8.18 8.53
CA GLY A 122 -1.80 8.42 9.90
C GLY A 122 -0.59 7.60 10.36
N LEU A 123 0.23 7.08 9.43
CA LEU A 123 1.41 6.28 9.76
C LEU A 123 2.63 7.14 10.14
N SER A 124 2.60 8.46 9.90
CA SER A 124 3.72 9.37 10.13
C SER A 124 4.35 9.26 11.52
N ASN A 125 3.54 9.14 12.57
CA ASN A 125 4.00 9.02 13.96
C ASN A 125 4.81 7.74 14.24
N TYR A 126 4.76 6.77 13.33
CA TYR A 126 5.42 5.47 13.46
C TYR A 126 6.60 5.31 12.47
N VAL A 127 6.89 6.33 11.67
CA VAL A 127 8.05 6.34 10.75
C VAL A 127 9.17 7.16 11.38
N ARG A 128 10.27 6.49 11.74
CA ARG A 128 11.47 7.13 12.32
C ARG A 128 12.49 7.58 11.27
N HIS A 129 12.54 6.91 10.13
CA HIS A 129 13.55 7.18 9.11
C HIS A 129 13.05 6.77 7.72
N LYS A 130 13.40 7.56 6.71
CA LYS A 130 13.07 7.32 5.31
C LYS A 130 14.35 7.32 4.48
N ASN A 131 14.56 6.28 3.67
CA ASN A 131 15.66 6.20 2.72
C ASN A 131 15.18 5.64 1.38
N TYR A 132 15.09 6.51 0.38
CA TYR A 132 14.73 6.16 -0.99
C TYR A 132 15.93 6.06 -1.93
N GLY A 133 17.14 6.39 -1.45
CA GLY A 133 18.36 6.43 -2.28
C GLY A 133 18.83 5.05 -2.71
N THR A 134 18.65 4.04 -1.86
CA THR A 134 19.07 2.65 -2.11
C THR A 134 17.99 1.83 -2.81
N GLY A 135 18.33 0.65 -3.34
CA GLY A 135 17.38 -0.27 -3.99
C GLY A 135 17.58 -0.37 -5.50
N HIS A 136 17.00 -1.40 -6.12
CA HIS A 136 17.21 -1.70 -7.54
C HIS A 136 16.42 -0.78 -8.45
N THR A 137 16.93 -0.45 -9.64
CA THR A 137 16.16 0.30 -10.64
C THR A 137 15.13 -0.60 -11.32
N VAL A 138 15.50 -1.87 -11.53
CA VAL A 138 14.65 -2.90 -12.15
C VAL A 138 14.09 -3.81 -11.05
N LYS A 139 12.89 -4.35 -11.27
CA LYS A 139 12.30 -5.34 -10.38
C LYS A 139 13.22 -6.56 -10.26
N PRO A 140 13.69 -6.92 -9.04
CA PRO A 140 14.53 -8.09 -8.87
C PRO A 140 13.75 -9.36 -9.22
N SER A 141 14.42 -10.28 -9.92
CA SER A 141 13.91 -11.59 -10.34
C SER A 141 13.62 -12.53 -9.17
#